data_AF-A0A5D0RTY7-F1
#
_entry.id   AF-A0A5D0RTY7-F1
#
_cell.length_a   1.000
_cell.length_b   1.000
_cell.length_c   1.000
_cell.angle_alpha   90.00
_cell.angle_beta   90.00
_cell.angle_gamma   90.00
#
_symmetry.space_group_name_H-M   'P 1'
#
loop_
_entity.id
_entity.type
_entity.pdbx_description
1 polymer ?
#
loop_
_entity_poly.entity_id
_entity_poly.type
_entity_poly.pdbx_seq_one_letter_code
_entity_poly.pdbx_strand_id
1 'polypeptide(L)'
;MTDLIRILIAPLVWLAAFSAIYGLHGLICGHGIEGAALGLPMQRLLLIMAYIVAVLLQATLLAALYHPRLASTSNFVSFVSHATGWTGLVATGWSLLPVVMTSYCT
;
A
#
# COMPACT_ATOMS: atom_id res chain seq x y z
N MET A 1 -1.71 21.49 13.68
CA MET A 1 -0.85 20.94 12.58
C MET A 1 -0.99 19.43 12.45
N THR A 2 -1.22 18.70 13.54
CA THR A 2 -1.42 17.25 13.59
C THR A 2 -2.64 16.76 12.80
N ASP A 3 -3.73 17.54 12.72
CA ASP A 3 -4.93 17.15 11.96
C ASP A 3 -4.70 17.08 10.44
N LEU A 4 -3.86 17.98 9.91
CA LEU A 4 -3.47 17.98 8.49
C LEU A 4 -2.66 16.73 8.13
N ILE A 5 -1.73 16.34 9.01
CA ILE A 5 -0.94 15.12 8.88
C ILE A 5 -1.85 13.89 8.92
N ARG A 6 -2.85 13.85 9.80
CA ARG A 6 -3.81 12.72 9.90
C ARG A 6 -4.62 12.53 8.62
N ILE A 7 -4.98 13.61 7.94
CA ILE A 7 -5.73 13.53 6.69
C ILE A 7 -4.82 13.10 5.53
N LEU A 8 -3.58 13.60 5.48
CA LEU A 8 -2.65 13.36 4.36
C LEU A 8 -1.84 12.06 4.48
N ILE A 9 -1.71 11.46 5.67
CA ILE A 9 -0.80 10.31 5.85
C ILE A 9 -1.23 9.09 5.04
N ALA A 10 -2.53 8.81 4.94
CA ALA A 10 -3.06 7.70 4.15
C ALA A 10 -2.72 7.81 2.65
N PRO A 11 -3.03 8.94 1.96
CA PRO A 11 -2.66 9.10 0.54
C PRO A 11 -1.15 9.19 0.30
N LEU A 12 -0.38 9.79 1.23
CA LEU A 12 1.09 9.83 1.11
C LEU A 12 1.70 8.43 1.20
N VAL A 13 1.23 7.62 2.15
CA VAL A 13 1.70 6.24 2.32
C VAL A 13 1.27 5.38 1.13
N TRP A 14 0.08 5.61 0.59
CA TRP A 14 -0.37 4.96 -0.64
C TRP A 14 0.58 5.29 -1.81
N LEU A 15 0.90 6.57 -1.99
CA LEU A 15 1.77 7.03 -3.07
C LEU A 15 3.19 6.46 -2.93
N ALA A 16 3.74 6.46 -1.71
CA ALA A 16 5.04 5.87 -1.43
C ALA A 16 5.07 4.36 -1.72
N ALA A 17 4.04 3.62 -1.29
CA ALA A 17 3.92 2.19 -1.56
C ALA A 17 3.78 1.89 -3.06
N PHE A 18 2.97 2.69 -3.77
CA PHE A 18 2.79 2.58 -5.21
C PHE A 18 4.11 2.77 -5.95
N SER A 19 4.83 3.86 -5.67
CA SER A 19 6.14 4.14 -6.26
C SER A 19 7.16 3.04 -5.95
N ALA A 20 7.19 2.54 -4.71
CA ALA A 20 8.11 1.47 -4.31
C ALA A 20 7.85 0.16 -5.06
N ILE A 21 6.57 -0.26 -5.18
CA ILE A 21 6.22 -1.52 -5.84
C ILE A 21 6.47 -1.44 -7.35
N TYR A 22 6.11 -0.33 -8.00
CA TYR A 22 6.39 -0.15 -9.43
C TYR A 22 7.88 0.00 -9.72
N GLY A 23 8.64 0.67 -8.85
CA GLY A 23 10.10 0.72 -8.94
C GLY A 23 10.74 -0.65 -8.78
N LEU A 24 10.29 -1.44 -7.80
CA LEU A 24 10.74 -2.81 -7.59
C LEU A 24 10.43 -3.69 -8.82
N HIS A 25 9.23 -3.55 -9.39
CA HIS A 25 8.86 -4.27 -10.61
C HIS A 25 9.81 -3.93 -11.79
N GLY A 26 10.14 -2.66 -11.99
CA GLY A 26 11.12 -2.24 -13.00
C GLY A 26 12.51 -2.84 -12.78
N LEU A 27 12.97 -2.86 -11.52
CA LEU A 27 14.25 -3.49 -11.15
C LEU A 27 14.24 -5.01 -11.40
N ILE A 28 13.14 -5.69 -11.06
CA ILE A 28 13.00 -7.13 -11.26
C ILE A 28 13.07 -7.48 -12.75
N CYS A 29 12.35 -6.75 -13.62
CA CYS A 29 12.42 -7.00 -15.07
C CYS A 29 13.78 -6.61 -15.67
N GLY A 30 14.44 -5.56 -15.15
CA GLY A 30 15.73 -5.09 -15.68
C GLY A 30 16.94 -5.91 -15.24
N HIS A 31 16.87 -6.62 -14.11
CA HIS A 31 18.00 -7.36 -13.56
C HIS A 31 17.95 -8.88 -13.82
N GLY A 32 16.87 -9.39 -14.45
CA GLY A 32 16.75 -10.81 -14.78
C GLY A 32 16.81 -11.70 -13.54
N ILE A 33 16.03 -11.39 -12.50
CA ILE A 33 16.02 -12.20 -11.26
C ILE A 33 15.40 -13.56 -11.56
N GLU A 34 16.22 -14.55 -11.86
CA GLU A 34 15.80 -15.92 -12.13
C GLU A 34 15.72 -16.76 -10.84
N GLY A 35 14.75 -17.66 -10.79
CA GLY A 35 14.56 -18.57 -9.67
C GLY A 35 13.09 -18.88 -9.42
N ALA A 36 12.84 -19.99 -8.71
CA ALA A 36 11.52 -20.38 -8.28
C ALA A 36 11.54 -20.77 -6.81
N ALA A 37 10.57 -20.30 -6.05
CA ALA A 37 10.36 -20.64 -4.65
C ALA A 37 8.87 -20.93 -4.45
N LEU A 38 8.55 -21.95 -3.63
CA LEU A 38 7.16 -22.34 -3.35
C LEU A 38 6.32 -22.64 -4.63
N GLY A 39 6.97 -23.10 -5.70
CA GLY A 39 6.32 -23.39 -6.99
C GLY A 39 5.97 -22.16 -7.83
N LEU A 40 6.43 -20.97 -7.46
CA LEU A 40 6.19 -19.70 -8.16
C LEU A 40 7.51 -19.06 -8.61
N PRO A 41 7.52 -18.30 -9.71
CA PRO A 41 8.67 -17.49 -10.10
C PRO A 41 8.99 -16.46 -9.00
N MET A 42 10.27 -16.32 -8.66
CA MET A 42 10.76 -15.46 -7.56
C MET A 42 10.27 -14.02 -7.72
N GLN A 43 10.21 -13.53 -8.96
CA GLN A 43 9.66 -12.21 -9.34
C GLN A 43 8.23 -12.04 -8.83
N ARG A 44 7.36 -13.02 -9.09
CA ARG A 44 5.96 -12.98 -8.67
C ARG A 44 5.83 -13.09 -7.16
N LEU A 45 6.67 -13.91 -6.51
CA LEU A 45 6.67 -14.05 -5.06
C LEU A 45 7.04 -12.72 -4.37
N LEU A 46 8.07 -12.04 -4.84
CA LEU A 46 8.50 -10.72 -4.32
C LEU A 46 7.39 -9.68 -4.46
N LEU A 47 6.72 -9.64 -5.63
CA LEU A 47 5.62 -8.72 -5.87
C LEU A 47 4.38 -9.02 -5.02
N ILE A 48 4.04 -10.31 -4.83
CA ILE A 48 2.96 -10.73 -3.90
C ILE A 48 3.29 -10.26 -2.47
N MET A 49 4.51 -10.51 -2.01
CA MET A 49 4.93 -10.11 -0.66
C MET A 49 4.90 -8.59 -0.50
N ALA A 50 5.39 -7.83 -1.48
CA ALA A 50 5.34 -6.38 -1.45
C ALA A 50 3.89 -5.85 -1.43
N TYR A 51 2.98 -6.46 -2.20
CA TYR A 51 1.56 -6.14 -2.18
C TYR A 51 0.93 -6.39 -0.80
N ILE A 52 1.17 -7.57 -0.21
CA ILE A 52 0.65 -7.91 1.13
C ILE A 52 1.16 -6.89 2.17
N VAL A 53 2.45 -6.55 2.13
CA VAL A 53 3.03 -5.56 3.04
C VAL A 53 2.36 -4.20 2.86
N ALA A 54 2.12 -3.75 1.63
CA ALA A 54 1.43 -2.46 1.38
C ALA A 54 0.00 -2.46 1.90
N VAL A 55 -0.76 -3.54 1.72
CA VAL A 55 -2.12 -3.68 2.24
C VAL A 55 -2.12 -3.68 3.78
N LEU A 56 -1.20 -4.43 4.41
CA LEU A 56 -1.05 -4.45 5.87
C LEU A 56 -0.66 -3.08 6.42
N LEU A 57 0.21 -2.35 5.73
CA LEU A 57 0.61 -1.00 6.10
C LEU A 57 -0.60 -0.04 6.09
N GLN A 58 -1.45 -0.10 5.06
CA GLN A 58 -2.69 0.69 5.02
C GLN A 58 -3.70 0.26 6.09
N ALA A 59 -3.86 -1.04 6.32
CA ALA A 59 -4.77 -1.56 7.34
C ALA A 59 -4.34 -1.15 8.76
N THR A 60 -3.04 -1.20 9.04
CA THR A 60 -2.49 -0.76 10.33
C THR A 60 -2.62 0.75 10.52
N LEU A 61 -2.43 1.55 9.46
CA LEU A 61 -2.71 2.99 9.48
C LEU A 61 -4.17 3.29 9.77
N LEU A 62 -5.08 2.58 9.09
CA LEU A 62 -6.52 2.70 9.33
C LEU A 62 -6.85 2.35 10.79
N ALA A 63 -6.36 1.23 11.30
CA ALA A 63 -6.54 0.83 12.70
C ALA A 63 -5.98 1.87 13.68
N ALA A 64 -4.83 2.47 13.37
CA ALA A 64 -4.25 3.55 14.16
C ALA A 64 -5.11 4.83 14.15
N LEU A 65 -5.76 5.15 13.03
CA LEU A 65 -6.69 6.28 12.91
C LEU A 65 -7.97 6.06 13.74
N TYR A 66 -8.45 4.81 13.87
CA TYR A 66 -9.56 4.45 14.76
C TYR A 66 -9.17 4.38 16.25
N HIS A 67 -7.88 4.40 16.59
CA HIS A 67 -7.44 4.28 17.98
C HIS A 67 -7.75 5.56 18.77
N PRO A 68 -8.31 5.48 19.99
CA PRO A 68 -8.77 6.64 20.76
C PRO A 68 -7.67 7.65 21.10
N ARG A 69 -6.40 7.22 21.17
CA ARG A 69 -5.24 8.13 21.33
C ARG A 69 -5.03 9.06 20.13
N LEU A 70 -5.48 8.65 18.94
CA LEU A 70 -5.40 9.43 17.70
C LEU A 70 -6.76 9.95 17.24
N ALA A 71 -7.81 9.80 18.03
CA ALA A 71 -9.10 10.43 17.73
C ALA A 71 -8.95 11.96 17.90
N SER A 72 -9.39 12.73 16.91
CA SER A 72 -9.51 14.19 17.03
C SER A 72 -10.81 14.51 17.75
N THR A 73 -10.86 15.56 18.57
CA THR A 73 -12.07 16.02 19.27
C THR A 73 -13.13 16.57 18.31
N SER A 74 -12.77 16.84 17.05
CA SER A 74 -13.69 17.27 16.00
C SER A 74 -14.22 16.09 15.18
N ASN A 75 -15.55 15.94 15.17
CA ASN A 75 -16.25 14.91 14.38
C ASN A 75 -15.94 15.01 12.87
N PHE A 76 -15.73 16.21 12.34
CA PHE A 76 -15.39 16.42 10.94
C PHE A 76 -14.01 15.85 10.59
N VAL A 77 -13.00 16.12 11.44
CA VAL A 77 -11.63 15.63 11.21
C VAL A 77 -11.56 14.10 11.33
N SER A 78 -12.33 13.52 12.25
CA SER A 78 -12.44 12.06 12.37
C SER A 78 -13.10 11.43 11.14
N PHE A 79 -14.19 12.02 10.63
CA PHE A 79 -14.83 11.57 9.40
C PHE A 79 -13.89 11.62 8.20
N VAL A 80 -13.23 12.76 7.97
CA VAL A 80 -12.30 12.93 6.85
C VAL A 80 -11.12 11.98 6.96
N SER A 81 -10.55 11.79 8.16
CA SER A 81 -9.47 10.83 8.43
C SER A 81 -9.87 9.39 8.10
N HIS A 82 -11.08 8.96 8.49
CA HIS A 82 -11.55 7.62 8.16
C HIS A 82 -11.84 7.46 6.67
N ALA A 83 -12.46 8.47 6.04
CA ALA A 83 -12.71 8.47 4.61
C ALA A 83 -11.40 8.37 3.82
N THR A 84 -10.38 9.17 4.15
CA THR A 84 -9.09 9.10 3.47
C THR A 84 -8.36 7.79 3.73
N GLY A 85 -8.44 7.24 4.94
CA GLY A 85 -7.92 5.90 5.25
C GLY A 85 -8.55 4.79 4.41
N TRP A 86 -9.88 4.77 4.29
CA TRP A 86 -10.58 3.82 3.43
C TRP A 86 -10.24 4.00 1.96
N THR A 87 -10.15 5.24 1.47
CA THR A 87 -9.74 5.49 0.09
C THR A 87 -8.32 4.99 -0.17
N GLY A 88 -7.39 5.16 0.77
CA GLY A 88 -6.02 4.64 0.66
C GLY A 88 -5.99 3.12 0.58
N LEU A 89 -6.80 2.43 1.39
CA LEU A 89 -6.89 0.98 1.39
C LEU A 89 -7.50 0.43 0.09
N VAL A 90 -8.60 1.02 -0.38
CA VAL A 90 -9.24 0.63 -1.66
C VAL A 90 -8.30 0.92 -2.83
N ALA A 91 -7.64 2.07 -2.84
CA ALA A 91 -6.69 2.43 -3.87
C ALA A 91 -5.45 1.52 -3.87
N THR A 92 -4.95 1.09 -2.71
CA THR A 92 -3.86 0.08 -2.64
C THR A 92 -4.35 -1.25 -3.21
N GLY A 93 -5.55 -1.69 -2.81
CA GLY A 93 -6.15 -2.93 -3.27
C GLY A 93 -6.31 -2.98 -4.79
N TRP A 94 -6.88 -1.92 -5.39
CA TRP A 94 -7.20 -1.87 -6.81
C TRP A 94 -5.99 -1.51 -7.69
N SER A 95 -5.20 -0.50 -7.33
CA SER A 95 -4.12 0.00 -8.20
C SER A 95 -2.90 -0.93 -8.25
N LEU A 96 -2.71 -1.79 -7.24
CA LEU A 96 -1.62 -2.76 -7.22
C LEU A 96 -2.05 -4.17 -7.65
N LEU A 97 -3.35 -4.39 -7.86
CA LEU A 97 -3.89 -5.66 -8.36
C LEU A 97 -3.24 -6.11 -9.68
N PRO A 98 -2.99 -5.22 -10.68
CA PRO A 98 -2.32 -5.60 -11.91
C PRO A 98 -0.91 -6.16 -11.64
N VAL A 99 -0.17 -5.59 -10.70
CA VAL A 99 1.21 -6.02 -10.39
C VAL A 99 1.27 -7.51 -10.01
N VAL A 100 0.21 -8.05 -9.41
CA VAL A 100 0.12 -9.45 -8.99
C VAL A 100 -0.49 -10.37 -10.06
N MET A 101 -1.40 -9.82 -10.88
CA MET A 101 -2.16 -10.56 -11.90
C MET A 101 -1.46 -10.63 -13.25
N THR A 102 -0.73 -9.59 -13.63
CA THR A 102 -0.06 -9.48 -14.94
C THR A 102 1.44 -9.53 -14.76
N SER A 103 2.06 -10.61 -15.21
CA SER A 103 3.50 -10.74 -15.36
C SER A 103 3.94 -10.06 -16.65
N TYR A 104 4.57 -8.88 -16.54
CA TYR A 104 5.06 -8.11 -17.69
C TYR A 104 6.52 -8.38 -18.04
N CYS A 105 7.27 -9.12 -17.21
CA CYS A 105 8.62 -9.54 -17.56
C CYS A 105 8.52 -10.74 -18.51
N THR A 106 8.37 -10.48 -19.81
CA THR A 106 8.54 -11.45 -20.91
C THR A 106 9.86 -11.23 -21.60
#